data_AF-A0A821ILX2-F1
#
_entry.id   AF-A0A821ILX2-F1
#
_cell.length_a   1.000
_cell.length_b   1.000
_cell.length_c   1.000
_cell.angle_alpha   90.00
_cell.angle_beta   90.00
_cell.angle_gamma   90.00
#
_symmetry.space_group_name_H-M   'P 1'
#
loop_
_entity.id
_entity.type
_entity.pdbx_description
1 polymer ?
#
loop_
_entity_poly.entity_id
_entity_poly.type
_entity_poly.pdbx_seq_one_letter_code
_entity_poly.pdbx_strand_id
1 'polypeptide(L)' 'TIGPVDQALKDAKLQKRDIEEVVLVGGSTRIPKVQQLLSEYFNGKSLNKNINPDEAVAFGAAVQAAILT' A
#
# COMPACT_ATOMS: atom_id res chain seq x y z
N THR A 1 4.97 13.85 -2.99
CA THR A 1 4.84 12.41 -2.68
C THR A 1 3.41 11.90 -2.71
N ILE A 2 2.37 12.70 -2.46
CA ILE A 2 0.96 12.26 -2.53
C ILE A 2 0.37 12.29 -3.95
N GLY A 3 0.89 13.12 -4.86
CA GLY A 3 0.39 13.25 -6.24
C GLY A 3 0.13 11.93 -6.99
N PRO A 4 1.04 10.92 -6.94
CA PRO A 4 0.78 9.62 -7.55
C PRO A 4 -0.42 8.86 -6.95
N VAL A 5 -0.68 9.02 -5.65
CA VAL A 5 -1.82 8.38 -4.96
C VAL A 5 -3.14 9.02 -5.43
N ASP A 6 -3.19 10.35 -5.53
CA ASP A 6 -4.35 11.06 -6.09
C ASP A 6 -4.61 10.66 -7.54
N GLN A 7 -3.55 10.49 -8.34
CA GLN A 7 -3.68 10.07 -9.73
C GLN A 7 -4.23 8.64 -9.83
N ALA A 8 -3.69 7.70 -9.06
CA ALA A 8 -4.17 6.32 -9.05
C ALA A 8 -5.65 6.21 -8.64
N LEU A 9 -6.10 6.99 -7.65
CA LEU A 9 -7.51 7.05 -7.26
C LEU A 9 -8.40 7.60 -8.39
N LYS A 10 -7.95 8.66 -9.08
CA LYS A 10 -8.68 9.22 -10.24
C LYS A 10 -8.79 8.21 -11.38
N ASP A 11 -7.70 7.53 -11.70
CA ASP A 11 -7.67 6.52 -12.77
C ASP A 11 -8.59 5.34 -12.44
N ALA A 12 -8.64 4.93 -11.18
CA ALA A 12 -9.55 3.90 -10.68
C ALA A 12 -11.00 4.38 -10.49
N LYS A 13 -11.27 5.69 -10.61
CA LYS A 13 -12.56 6.33 -10.29
C LYS A 13 -13.06 6.04 -8.87
N LEU A 14 -12.12 5.89 -7.93
CA LEU A 14 -12.40 5.62 -6.52
C LEU A 14 -12.16 6.87 -5.68
N GLN A 15 -12.93 6.99 -4.60
CA GLN A 15 -12.69 7.97 -3.57
C GLN A 15 -11.84 7.36 -2.45
N LYS A 16 -11.20 8.21 -1.65
CA LYS A 16 -10.37 7.79 -0.51
C LYS A 16 -11.09 6.86 0.47
N ARG A 17 -12.41 7.03 0.61
CA ARG A 17 -13.27 6.22 1.49
C ARG A 17 -13.54 4.81 0.96
N ASP A 18 -13.37 4.61 -0.34
CA ASP A 18 -13.60 3.33 -1.02
C ASP A 18 -12.38 2.41 -0.91
N ILE A 19 -11.30 2.85 -0.23
CA ILE A 19 -10.12 2.03 0.02
C ILE A 19 -10.32 1.29 1.35
N GLU A 20 -10.43 -0.04 1.33
CA GLU A 20 -10.63 -0.85 2.53
C GLU A 20 -9.34 -1.11 3.32
N GLU A 21 -8.21 -1.26 2.64
CA GLU A 21 -6.93 -1.61 3.26
C GLU A 21 -5.79 -0.83 2.59
N VAL A 22 -4.80 -0.41 3.39
CA VAL A 22 -3.58 0.25 2.90
C VAL A 22 -2.39 -0.58 3.29
N VAL A 23 -1.81 -1.30 2.33
CA VAL A 23 -0.65 -2.17 2.53
C VAL A 23 0.63 -1.42 2.20
N LEU A 24 1.60 -1.46 3.10
CA LEU A 24 2.92 -0.84 2.91
C LEU A 24 3.93 -1.85 2.38
N VAL A 25 4.61 -1.53 1.28
CA VAL A 25 5.61 -2.39 0.63
C VAL A 25 6.88 -1.59 0.32
N GLY A 26 8.05 -2.19 0.56
CA GLY A 26 9.38 -1.60 0.38
C GLY A 26 9.94 -0.90 1.62
N GLY A 27 11.24 -1.01 1.85
CA GLY A 27 11.91 -0.54 3.08
C GLY A 27 11.71 0.94 3.42
N SER A 28 11.58 1.83 2.43
CA SER A 28 11.33 3.26 2.68
C SER A 28 9.98 3.55 3.35
N THR A 29 9.03 2.61 3.30
CA THR A 29 7.75 2.72 4.01
C THR A 29 7.89 2.57 5.53
N ARG A 30 9.06 2.17 6.02
CA ARG A 30 9.39 2.13 7.47
C ARG A 30 9.60 3.53 8.06
N ILE A 31 9.77 4.57 7.23
CA ILE A 31 9.95 5.95 7.68
C ILE A 31 8.67 6.44 8.37
N PRO A 32 8.71 6.83 9.67
CA PRO A 32 7.51 7.23 10.41
C PRO A 32 6.73 8.38 9.76
N LYS A 33 7.43 9.35 9.16
CA LYS A 33 6.79 10.48 8.51
C LYS A 33 5.97 10.08 7.27
N VAL A 34 6.41 9.07 6.53
CA VAL A 34 5.66 8.55 5.36
C VAL A 34 4.38 7.89 5.83
N GLN A 35 4.45 7.08 6.90
CA GLN A 35 3.28 6.44 7.49
C GLN A 35 2.28 7.47 8.02
N GLN A 36 2.75 8.49 8.71
CA GLN A 36 1.90 9.57 9.20
C GLN A 36 1.17 10.28 8.04
N LEU A 37 1.90 10.68 7.00
CA LEU A 37 1.33 11.37 5.84
C LEU A 37 0.28 10.52 5.11
N LEU A 38 0.53 9.21 4.95
CA LEU A 38 -0.44 8.31 4.33
C LEU A 38 -1.68 8.10 5.20
N SER A 39 -1.50 7.91 6.50
CA SER A 39 -2.62 7.77 7.44
C SER A 39 -3.49 9.04 7.45
N GLU A 40 -2.87 10.22 7.57
CA GLU A 40 -3.56 11.52 7.48
C GLU A 40 -4.29 11.68 6.14
N TYR A 41 -3.65 11.30 5.04
CA TYR A 41 -4.24 11.39 3.71
C TYR A 41 -5.49 10.51 3.53
N PHE A 42 -5.51 9.33 4.16
CA PHE A 42 -6.64 8.40 4.22
C PHE A 42 -7.50 8.61 5.48
N ASN A 43 -7.59 9.84 6.00
CA ASN A 43 -8.47 10.24 7.11
C ASN A 43 -8.23 9.46 8.43
N GLY A 44 -6.96 9.22 8.78
CA GLY A 44 -6.56 8.51 10.00
C GLY A 44 -6.71 6.99 9.93
N LYS A 45 -6.93 6.43 8.74
CA LYS A 45 -7.03 4.97 8.55
C LYS A 45 -5.75 4.27 9.04
N SER A 46 -5.92 3.11 9.68
CA SER A 46 -4.79 2.29 10.09
C SER A 46 -4.08 1.72 8.86
N LEU A 47 -2.75 1.77 8.89
CA LEU A 47 -1.92 1.18 7.85
C LEU A 47 -1.64 -0.28 8.21
N ASN A 48 -1.78 -1.17 7.24
CA ASN A 48 -1.56 -2.59 7.43
C ASN A 48 -0.05 -2.87 7.52
N LYS A 49 0.37 -3.42 8.67
CA LYS A 49 1.75 -3.77 9.00
C LYS A 49 1.94 -5.27 9.23
N ASN A 50 0.92 -6.08 8.92
CA ASN A 50 0.95 -7.52 9.13
C ASN A 50 1.80 -8.26 8.09
N ILE A 51 2.27 -7.55 7.07
CA ILE A 51 3.09 -8.08 5.98
C ILE A 51 4.47 -7.46 6.09
N ASN A 52 5.52 -8.28 5.99
CA ASN A 52 6.89 -7.77 5.93
C ASN A 52 7.10 -7.03 4.59
N PRO A 53 7.34 -5.70 4.60
CA PRO A 53 7.37 -4.90 3.38
C PRO A 53 8.51 -5.28 2.43
N ASP A 54 9.57 -5.90 2.94
CA ASP A 54 10.75 -6.28 2.14
C ASP A 54 10.58 -7.66 1.47
N GLU A 55 9.67 -8.50 1.98
CA GLU A 55 9.43 -9.87 1.50
C GLU A 55 8.11 -10.01 0.73
N ALA A 56 7.17 -9.08 0.92
CA ALA A 56 5.82 -9.13 0.36
C ALA A 56 5.81 -9.41 -1.16
N VAL A 57 6.69 -8.75 -1.89
CA VAL A 57 6.77 -8.86 -3.36
C VAL A 57 7.27 -10.24 -3.77
N ALA A 58 8.35 -10.72 -3.15
CA ALA A 58 8.93 -12.03 -3.46
C ALA A 58 7.96 -13.17 -3.12
N PHE A 59 7.25 -13.06 -1.99
CA PHE A 59 6.24 -14.02 -1.59
C PHE A 59 5.09 -14.10 -2.60
N GLY A 60 4.54 -12.94 -3.02
CA GLY A 60 3.48 -12.88 -4.03
C GLY A 60 3.92 -13.47 -5.38
N ALA A 61 5.17 -13.20 -5.80
CA ALA A 61 5.73 -13.76 -7.01
C ALA A 61 5.87 -15.29 -6.94
N ALA A 62 6.30 -15.84 -5.79
CA ALA A 62 6.42 -17.28 -5.58
C ALA A 62 5.05 -17.97 -5.61
N VAL A 63 4.02 -17.38 -4.99
CA VAL A 63 2.64 -17.88 -5.07
C VAL A 63 2.14 -17.89 -6.51
N GLN A 64 2.38 -16.82 -7.26
CA GLN A 64 1.99 -16.76 -8.68
C GLN A 64 2.72 -17.81 -9.52
N ALA A 65 4.01 -18.06 -9.27
CA ALA A 65 4.76 -19.10 -9.95
C ALA A 65 4.17 -20.50 -9.67
N ALA A 66 3.83 -20.78 -8.41
CA ALA A 66 3.22 -22.05 -8.02
C ALA A 66 1.83 -22.29 -8.66
N ILE A 67 1.07 -21.23 -8.96
CA ILE A 67 -0.23 -21.34 -9.64
C ILE A 67 -0.06 -21.64 -11.15
N LEU A 68 1.02 -21.15 -11.76
CA LEU A 68 1.29 -21.29 -13.19
C LEU A 68 2.04 -22.58 -13.55
N THR A 69 2.39 -23.40 -12.55
CA THR A 69 3.10 -24.68 -12.73
C THR A 69 2.15 -25.85 -12.54
#